data_AF-A0A662DV73-F1
#
_entry.id   AF-A0A662DV73-F1
#
_cell.length_a   1.000
_cell.length_b   1.000
_cell.length_c   1.000
_cell.angle_alpha   90.00
_cell.angle_beta   90.00
_cell.angle_gamma   90.00
#
_symmetry.space_group_name_H-M   'P 1'
#
loop_
_entity.id
_entity.type
_entity.pdbx_description
1 polymer ?
#
loop_
_entity_poly.entity_id
_entity_poly.type
_entity_poly.pdbx_seq_one_letter_code
_entity_poly.pdbx_strand_id
1 'polypeptide(L)'
;MFSSFLRYLLIGLVLIPSLALAAGPAGPSFLTGTTEGHPIDIVLAYVQSNSDSLGLSAADLDGLRVEHYQTEQTGITHVRLIQRLGDIDVFHGDILANVASDGSIINLHNRFVTDLAGRAGSAAAEISAVEGVEAAALHLGLTVSETITVETQSRDAELVTVLSEGGISRRKIPAQLVWSIGKTANLAWNMSIYETESDHWWSLRVDAATGEVIEKNDWVVHDRFDRSGHGGGVELAPSAGLAKTAVSGFTSAYLVYPWPDESPHHTTPAPPADGRLLEEDPENFASPYGWHDTSGSPGAEYTTTQGNNVDAQKSGAEADCGA
;
A
#
# COMPACT_ATOMS: atom_id res chain seq x y z
N MET A 1 66.27 -35.77 -18.10
CA MET A 1 66.75 -35.11 -16.86
C MET A 1 67.42 -33.81 -17.26
N PHE A 2 66.70 -32.70 -17.24
CA PHE A 2 67.28 -31.37 -17.41
C PHE A 2 66.78 -30.44 -16.31
N SER A 3 67.73 -29.63 -15.84
CA SER A 3 67.80 -28.93 -14.58
C SER A 3 67.00 -27.62 -14.56
N SER A 4 66.29 -27.43 -13.45
CA SER A 4 66.06 -26.21 -12.67
C SER A 4 66.45 -24.85 -13.28
N PHE A 5 65.46 -23.97 -13.41
CA PHE A 5 65.64 -22.51 -13.46
C PHE A 5 64.79 -21.85 -12.37
N LEU A 6 65.50 -21.29 -11.38
CA LEU A 6 65.00 -20.41 -10.35
C LEU A 6 64.97 -18.97 -10.91
N ARG A 7 63.84 -18.26 -10.82
CA ARG A 7 63.77 -16.81 -11.08
C ARG A 7 63.11 -16.09 -9.90
N TYR A 8 63.79 -15.03 -9.49
CA TYR A 8 63.53 -14.13 -8.38
C TYR A 8 62.21 -13.35 -8.55
N LEU A 9 61.45 -13.25 -7.46
CA LEU A 9 60.32 -12.33 -7.31
C LEU A 9 60.84 -11.03 -6.66
N LEU A 10 60.86 -9.92 -7.40
CA LEU A 10 61.04 -8.57 -6.85
C LEU A 10 59.67 -8.03 -6.43
N ILE A 11 59.48 -7.76 -5.14
CA ILE A 11 58.31 -7.07 -4.60
C ILE A 11 58.63 -5.58 -4.55
N GLY A 12 57.98 -4.78 -5.40
CA GLY A 12 58.00 -3.32 -5.34
C GLY A 12 56.94 -2.80 -4.38
N LEU A 13 57.38 -2.14 -3.31
CA LEU A 13 56.52 -1.45 -2.34
C LEU A 13 56.12 -0.07 -2.91
N VAL A 14 54.84 0.13 -3.22
CA VAL A 14 54.29 1.44 -3.61
C VAL A 14 53.69 2.09 -2.35
N LEU A 15 54.30 3.18 -1.88
CA LEU A 15 53.73 4.07 -0.87
C LEU A 15 52.71 5.01 -1.53
N ILE A 16 51.44 4.96 -1.09
CA ILE A 16 50.40 5.93 -1.44
C ILE A 16 50.23 6.86 -0.22
N PRO A 17 50.36 8.19 -0.36
CA PRO A 17 50.17 9.10 0.76
C PRO A 17 48.68 9.20 1.11
N SER A 18 48.35 9.00 2.38
CA SER A 18 47.00 9.19 2.92
C SER A 18 46.63 10.68 2.95
N LEU A 19 45.69 11.07 2.09
CA LEU A 19 44.96 12.33 2.25
C LEU A 19 43.80 12.07 3.23
N ALA A 20 43.92 12.57 4.45
CA ALA A 20 42.82 12.57 5.40
C ALA A 20 41.82 13.65 4.99
N LEU A 21 40.71 13.25 4.37
CA LEU A 21 39.56 14.12 4.13
C LEU A 21 38.77 14.26 5.43
N ALA A 22 38.62 15.49 5.92
CA ALA A 22 37.84 15.79 7.11
C ALA A 22 36.38 15.35 6.91
N ALA A 23 35.89 14.48 7.80
CA ALA A 23 34.50 14.05 7.81
C ALA A 23 33.62 15.22 8.29
N GLY A 24 32.84 15.80 7.36
CA GLY A 24 31.69 16.63 7.71
C GLY A 24 30.59 15.81 8.41
N PRO A 25 29.57 16.46 8.98
CA PRO A 25 28.48 15.75 9.67
C PRO A 25 27.83 14.75 8.70
N ALA A 26 27.75 13.49 9.13
CA ALA A 26 27.19 12.40 8.33
C ALA A 26 25.74 12.74 7.95
N GLY A 27 25.49 12.98 6.66
CA GLY A 27 24.14 12.92 6.11
C GLY A 27 23.53 11.52 6.33
N PRO A 28 22.23 11.33 6.04
CA PRO A 28 21.62 10.01 6.13
C PRO A 28 22.47 8.99 5.36
N SER A 29 22.95 7.97 6.07
CA SER A 29 23.83 6.96 5.47
C SER A 29 23.00 6.01 4.62
N PHE A 30 23.18 6.08 3.31
CA PHE A 30 22.65 5.09 2.37
C PHE A 30 23.35 3.74 2.56
N LEU A 31 22.70 2.65 2.13
CA LEU A 31 23.30 1.31 2.15
C LEU A 31 24.49 1.19 1.20
N THR A 32 24.48 1.95 0.09
CA THR A 32 25.59 2.00 -0.86
C THR A 32 25.93 3.43 -1.24
N GLY A 33 27.12 3.64 -1.81
CA GLY A 33 27.45 4.85 -2.54
C GLY A 33 26.78 4.90 -3.91
N THR A 34 26.94 6.04 -4.59
CA THR A 34 26.57 6.26 -6.00
C THR A 34 27.07 5.12 -6.87
N THR A 35 26.20 4.58 -7.71
CA THR A 35 26.50 3.43 -8.59
C THR A 35 25.86 3.67 -9.94
N GLU A 36 26.64 3.57 -11.02
CA GLU A 36 26.11 3.72 -12.38
C GLU A 36 25.42 2.41 -12.84
N GLY A 37 24.23 2.53 -13.43
CA GLY A 37 23.50 1.38 -13.98
C GLY A 37 21.99 1.51 -13.86
N HIS A 38 21.28 0.51 -14.37
CA HIS A 38 19.84 0.42 -14.19
C HIS A 38 19.52 0.02 -12.73
N PRO A 39 18.54 0.65 -12.05
CA PRO A 39 18.23 0.35 -10.65
C PRO A 39 17.98 -1.13 -10.35
N ILE A 40 17.35 -1.86 -11.29
CA ILE A 40 17.14 -3.30 -11.17
C ILE A 40 18.46 -4.07 -11.08
N ASP A 41 19.40 -3.78 -11.99
CA ASP A 41 20.69 -4.47 -12.04
C ASP A 41 21.53 -4.18 -10.80
N ILE A 42 21.47 -2.93 -10.31
CA ILE A 42 22.12 -2.50 -9.07
C ILE A 42 21.59 -3.31 -7.88
N VAL A 43 20.26 -3.45 -7.76
CA VAL A 43 19.64 -4.20 -6.66
C VAL A 43 19.93 -5.69 -6.75
N LEU A 44 19.83 -6.29 -7.95
CA LEU A 44 20.18 -7.71 -8.15
C LEU A 44 21.64 -7.99 -7.80
N ALA A 45 22.57 -7.15 -8.26
CA ALA A 45 23.99 -7.28 -7.95
C ALA A 45 24.27 -7.11 -6.45
N TYR A 46 23.59 -6.18 -5.78
CA TYR A 46 23.69 -5.98 -4.34
C TYR A 46 23.21 -7.21 -3.58
N VAL A 47 22.02 -7.73 -3.89
CA VAL A 47 21.44 -8.91 -3.20
C VAL A 47 22.32 -10.15 -3.41
N GLN A 48 22.83 -10.36 -4.63
CA GLN A 48 23.72 -11.49 -4.94
C GLN A 48 25.07 -11.38 -4.21
N SER A 49 25.64 -10.17 -4.12
CA SER A 49 26.94 -9.94 -3.46
C SER A 49 26.83 -9.96 -1.94
N ASN A 50 25.63 -9.79 -1.38
CA ASN A 50 25.36 -9.74 0.05
C ASN A 50 24.45 -10.90 0.51
N SER A 51 24.32 -11.97 -0.29
CA SER A 51 23.42 -13.09 0.01
C SER A 51 23.69 -13.69 1.39
N ASP A 52 24.96 -13.88 1.76
CA ASP A 52 25.37 -14.42 3.05
C ASP A 52 24.90 -13.56 4.23
N SER A 53 24.97 -12.22 4.13
CA SER A 53 24.53 -11.31 5.20
C SER A 53 23.01 -11.19 5.27
N LEU A 54 22.33 -11.44 4.14
CA LEU A 54 20.88 -11.55 4.05
C LEU A 54 20.36 -12.94 4.46
N GLY A 55 21.26 -13.90 4.73
CA GLY A 55 20.92 -15.28 5.07
C GLY A 55 20.38 -16.10 3.89
N LEU A 56 20.61 -15.65 2.66
CA LEU A 56 20.06 -16.23 1.44
C LEU A 56 21.08 -17.12 0.75
N SER A 57 20.61 -18.23 0.17
CA SER A 57 21.38 -19.04 -0.75
C SER A 57 21.13 -18.61 -2.19
N ALA A 58 21.97 -19.08 -3.13
CA ALA A 58 21.71 -18.87 -4.56
C ALA A 58 20.38 -19.50 -5.02
N ALA A 59 19.95 -20.58 -4.37
CA ALA A 59 18.67 -21.22 -4.68
C ALA A 59 17.47 -20.37 -4.27
N ASP A 60 17.59 -19.55 -3.22
CA ASP A 60 16.50 -18.66 -2.78
C ASP A 60 16.30 -17.47 -3.74
N LEU A 61 17.28 -17.18 -4.60
CA LEU A 61 17.25 -16.13 -5.61
C LEU A 61 16.87 -16.64 -7.01
N ASP A 62 16.69 -17.95 -7.18
CA ASP A 62 16.41 -18.55 -8.49
C ASP A 62 14.97 -18.25 -8.94
N GLY A 63 14.79 -18.01 -10.24
CA GLY A 63 13.48 -17.80 -10.85
C GLY A 63 12.66 -16.62 -10.32
N LEU A 64 13.27 -15.68 -9.58
CA LEU A 64 12.57 -14.52 -9.02
C LEU A 64 11.89 -13.67 -10.11
N ARG A 65 10.83 -12.97 -9.73
CA ARG A 65 10.16 -11.96 -10.57
C ARG A 65 10.54 -10.57 -10.10
N VAL A 66 10.69 -9.64 -11.03
CA VAL A 66 11.07 -8.25 -10.73
C VAL A 66 9.96 -7.31 -11.12
N GLU A 67 9.57 -6.45 -10.18
CA GLU A 67 8.72 -5.29 -10.42
C GLU A 67 9.48 -4.03 -10.04
N HIS A 68 9.15 -2.91 -10.68
CA HIS A 68 9.66 -1.63 -10.27
C HIS A 68 8.75 -0.49 -10.72
N TYR A 69 8.82 0.63 -10.01
CA TYR A 69 8.25 1.90 -10.44
C TYR A 69 9.11 3.05 -9.92
N GLN A 70 8.98 4.22 -10.54
CA GLN A 70 9.71 5.42 -10.13
C GLN A 70 8.73 6.47 -9.60
N THR A 71 9.10 7.11 -8.49
CA THR A 71 8.41 8.31 -8.00
C THR A 71 8.92 9.52 -8.77
N GLU A 72 8.10 10.10 -9.64
CA GLU A 72 8.52 11.19 -10.55
C GLU A 72 9.08 12.42 -9.81
N GLN A 73 8.51 12.79 -8.67
CA GLN A 73 8.88 14.01 -7.94
C GLN A 73 10.26 13.90 -7.28
N THR A 74 10.70 12.69 -6.94
CA THR A 74 11.96 12.45 -6.21
C THR A 74 13.02 11.78 -7.07
N GLY A 75 12.62 11.15 -8.18
CA GLY A 75 13.48 10.31 -9.01
C GLY A 75 13.85 8.98 -8.35
N ILE A 76 13.28 8.64 -7.18
CA ILE A 76 13.54 7.38 -6.48
C ILE A 76 12.85 6.24 -7.22
N THR A 77 13.61 5.18 -7.50
CA THR A 77 13.09 3.94 -8.07
C THR A 77 12.90 2.90 -6.97
N HIS A 78 11.68 2.39 -6.87
CA HIS A 78 11.30 1.30 -5.98
C HIS A 78 11.42 -0.01 -6.77
N VAL A 79 12.32 -0.90 -6.34
CA VAL A 79 12.54 -2.21 -6.97
C VAL A 79 12.06 -3.28 -6.01
N ARG A 80 11.17 -4.15 -6.49
CA ARG A 80 10.65 -5.29 -5.74
C ARG A 80 11.08 -6.58 -6.42
N LEU A 81 11.87 -7.39 -5.73
CA LEU A 81 12.19 -8.77 -6.10
C LEU A 81 11.19 -9.68 -5.40
N ILE A 82 10.56 -10.58 -6.14
CA ILE A 82 9.50 -11.47 -5.65
C ILE A 82 10.02 -12.89 -5.76
N GLN A 83 10.09 -13.57 -4.62
CA GLN A 83 10.55 -14.95 -4.53
C GLN A 83 9.54 -15.88 -5.20
N ARG A 84 10.04 -16.89 -5.93
CA ARG A 84 9.23 -17.89 -6.62
C ARG A 84 9.75 -19.28 -6.37
N LEU A 85 8.86 -20.26 -6.41
CA LEU A 85 9.21 -21.68 -6.49
C LEU A 85 8.31 -22.35 -7.53
N GLY A 86 8.92 -22.88 -8.60
CA GLY A 86 8.18 -23.52 -9.69
C GLY A 86 7.18 -22.59 -10.38
N ASP A 87 7.59 -21.35 -10.66
CA ASP A 87 6.77 -20.27 -11.25
C ASP A 87 5.58 -19.79 -10.40
N ILE A 88 5.55 -20.14 -9.12
CA ILE A 88 4.52 -19.67 -8.20
C ILE A 88 5.15 -18.70 -7.21
N ASP A 89 4.53 -17.53 -7.08
CA ASP A 89 4.98 -16.48 -6.16
C ASP A 89 4.82 -16.92 -4.70
N VAL A 90 5.78 -16.52 -3.87
CA VAL A 90 5.71 -16.71 -2.42
C VAL A 90 4.96 -15.54 -1.80
N PHE A 91 3.89 -15.83 -1.08
CA PHE A 91 3.12 -14.81 -0.39
C PHE A 91 4.00 -14.09 0.65
N HIS A 92 4.10 -12.76 0.53
CA HIS A 92 5.02 -11.91 1.31
C HIS A 92 6.51 -12.26 1.20
N GLY A 93 6.91 -13.11 0.25
CA GLY A 93 8.31 -13.42 -0.03
C GLY A 93 8.90 -12.39 -0.98
N ASP A 94 9.24 -11.20 -0.47
CA ASP A 94 9.81 -10.13 -1.28
C ASP A 94 11.04 -9.45 -0.66
N ILE A 95 11.88 -8.91 -1.54
CA ILE A 95 12.89 -7.90 -1.21
C ILE A 95 12.46 -6.60 -1.86
N LEU A 96 12.34 -5.55 -1.06
CA LEU A 96 12.01 -4.20 -1.53
C LEU A 96 13.22 -3.29 -1.32
N ALA A 97 13.72 -2.68 -2.39
CA ALA A 97 14.83 -1.75 -2.36
C ALA A 97 14.42 -0.39 -2.93
N ASN A 98 14.88 0.68 -2.27
CA ASN A 98 14.67 2.06 -2.71
C ASN A 98 15.99 2.61 -3.23
N VAL A 99 16.04 2.94 -4.53
CA VAL A 99 17.25 3.38 -5.24
C VAL A 99 17.12 4.87 -5.58
N ALA A 100 18.07 5.68 -5.16
CA ALA A 100 18.11 7.10 -5.49
C ALA A 100 18.44 7.32 -6.97
N SER A 101 18.22 8.54 -7.46
CA SER A 101 18.46 8.92 -8.87
C SER A 101 19.93 8.79 -9.31
N ASP A 102 20.86 8.76 -8.36
CA ASP A 102 22.30 8.54 -8.60
C ASP A 102 22.71 7.06 -8.49
N GLY A 103 21.72 6.16 -8.37
CA GLY A 103 21.90 4.71 -8.28
C GLY A 103 22.34 4.20 -6.91
N SER A 104 22.49 5.06 -5.90
CA SER A 104 22.72 4.61 -4.53
C SER A 104 21.49 3.92 -3.93
N ILE A 105 21.68 2.82 -3.21
CA ILE A 105 20.60 2.14 -2.49
C ILE A 105 20.40 2.84 -1.15
N ILE A 106 19.24 3.46 -0.97
CA ILE A 106 18.86 4.19 0.25
C ILE A 106 18.63 3.20 1.38
N ASN A 107 17.76 2.22 1.13
CA ASN A 107 17.43 1.15 2.05
C ASN A 107 16.93 -0.08 1.29
N LEU A 108 16.94 -1.22 1.99
CA LEU A 108 16.47 -2.50 1.51
C LEU A 108 15.80 -3.24 2.66
N HIS A 109 14.66 -3.84 2.37
CA HIS A 109 13.91 -4.71 3.26
C HIS A 109 13.88 -6.12 2.67
N ASN A 110 14.06 -7.14 3.51
CA ASN A 110 14.12 -8.54 3.08
C ASN A 110 13.11 -9.41 3.85
N ARG A 111 12.24 -10.11 3.11
CA ARG A 111 11.32 -11.15 3.62
C ARG A 111 11.42 -12.46 2.85
N PHE A 112 12.47 -12.66 2.05
CA PHE A 112 12.68 -13.95 1.39
C PHE A 112 12.76 -15.07 2.43
N VAL A 113 12.19 -16.21 2.04
CA VAL A 113 12.11 -17.41 2.87
C VAL A 113 13.27 -18.31 2.47
N THR A 114 14.16 -18.57 3.41
CA THR A 114 15.34 -19.43 3.21
C THR A 114 14.95 -20.90 3.12
N ASP A 115 15.60 -21.66 2.24
CA ASP A 115 15.40 -23.11 2.08
C ASP A 115 13.94 -23.45 1.78
N LEU A 116 13.32 -22.64 0.91
CA LEU A 116 11.91 -22.80 0.56
C LEU A 116 11.60 -24.18 -0.03
N ALA A 117 12.45 -24.67 -0.92
CA ALA A 117 12.30 -25.99 -1.52
C ALA A 117 12.41 -27.13 -0.49
N GLY A 118 13.30 -26.99 0.51
CA GLY A 118 13.41 -27.95 1.62
C GLY A 118 12.24 -27.90 2.60
N ARG A 119 11.48 -26.79 2.61
CA ARG A 119 10.29 -26.59 3.47
C ARG A 119 8.97 -26.96 2.79
N ALA A 120 8.99 -27.37 1.53
CA ALA A 120 7.80 -27.74 0.79
C ALA A 120 7.06 -28.91 1.49
N GLY A 121 5.85 -28.64 1.95
CA GLY A 121 4.88 -29.63 2.44
C GLY A 121 4.05 -30.15 1.27
N SER A 122 2.83 -29.61 1.11
CA SER A 122 1.99 -29.93 -0.05
C SER A 122 2.33 -29.04 -1.24
N ALA A 123 2.83 -29.67 -2.31
CA ALA A 123 3.18 -29.02 -3.58
C ALA A 123 2.10 -29.17 -4.66
N ALA A 124 0.89 -29.62 -4.29
CA ALA A 124 -0.21 -29.85 -5.22
C ALA A 124 -1.40 -28.94 -4.91
N ALA A 125 -1.98 -28.34 -5.94
CA ALA A 125 -3.30 -27.73 -5.89
C ALA A 125 -4.35 -28.80 -6.23
N GLU A 126 -4.91 -29.44 -5.22
CA GLU A 126 -5.93 -30.49 -5.37
C GLU A 126 -7.35 -29.92 -5.48
N ILE A 127 -7.57 -28.72 -4.94
CA ILE A 127 -8.83 -27.98 -5.07
C ILE A 127 -8.69 -26.82 -6.06
N SER A 128 -9.75 -26.57 -6.81
CA SER A 128 -9.87 -25.42 -7.71
C SER A 128 -10.02 -24.10 -6.94
N ALA A 129 -9.84 -22.98 -7.65
CA ALA A 129 -10.07 -21.65 -7.08
C ALA A 129 -11.53 -21.45 -6.62
N VAL A 130 -12.50 -22.05 -7.33
CA VAL A 130 -13.93 -22.02 -6.96
C VAL A 130 -14.15 -22.73 -5.64
N GLU A 131 -13.66 -23.98 -5.52
CA GLU A 131 -13.72 -24.75 -4.27
C GLU A 131 -13.00 -24.03 -3.12
N GLY A 132 -11.90 -23.32 -3.42
CA GLY A 132 -11.19 -22.47 -2.45
C GLY A 132 -12.06 -21.33 -1.91
N VAL A 133 -12.80 -20.64 -2.79
CA VAL A 133 -13.73 -19.58 -2.35
C VAL A 133 -14.91 -20.16 -1.56
N GLU A 134 -15.45 -21.31 -1.97
CA GLU A 134 -16.51 -21.99 -1.22
C GLU A 134 -16.04 -22.40 0.19
N ALA A 135 -14.81 -22.91 0.30
CA ALA A 135 -14.20 -23.23 1.59
C ALA A 135 -13.98 -21.99 2.46
N ALA A 136 -13.53 -20.87 1.87
CA ALA A 136 -13.40 -19.59 2.55
C ALA A 136 -14.76 -19.08 3.04
N ALA A 137 -15.79 -19.10 2.19
CA ALA A 137 -17.15 -18.69 2.54
C ALA A 137 -17.70 -19.51 3.71
N LEU A 138 -17.52 -20.83 3.67
CA LEU A 138 -17.90 -21.72 4.77
C LEU A 138 -17.17 -21.38 6.07
N HIS A 139 -15.86 -21.14 6.01
CA HIS A 139 -15.07 -20.76 7.19
C HIS A 139 -15.50 -19.41 7.79
N LEU A 140 -15.91 -18.47 6.95
CA LEU A 140 -16.42 -17.16 7.36
C LEU A 140 -17.87 -17.21 7.86
N GLY A 141 -18.59 -18.31 7.67
CA GLY A 141 -20.02 -18.42 7.97
C GLY A 141 -20.91 -17.69 6.97
N LEU A 142 -20.40 -17.40 5.77
CA LEU A 142 -21.13 -16.76 4.69
C LEU A 142 -21.98 -17.79 3.92
N THR A 143 -23.17 -17.38 3.49
CA THR A 143 -24.04 -18.23 2.67
C THR A 143 -23.90 -17.83 1.20
N VAL A 144 -23.32 -18.73 0.40
CA VAL A 144 -23.26 -18.57 -1.06
C VAL A 144 -24.66 -18.67 -1.63
N SER A 145 -25.20 -17.55 -2.14
CA SER A 145 -26.55 -17.49 -2.69
C SER A 145 -26.60 -17.65 -4.22
N GLU A 146 -25.45 -17.52 -4.88
CA GLU A 146 -25.31 -17.63 -6.33
C GLU A 146 -24.13 -18.54 -6.70
N THR A 147 -24.24 -19.27 -7.82
CA THR A 147 -23.15 -20.13 -8.28
C THR A 147 -21.89 -19.30 -8.59
N ILE A 148 -20.76 -19.66 -7.98
CA ILE A 148 -19.47 -19.04 -8.27
C ILE A 148 -18.92 -19.62 -9.58
N THR A 149 -18.52 -18.75 -10.51
CA THR A 149 -18.01 -19.13 -11.83
C THR A 149 -16.70 -18.43 -12.13
N VAL A 150 -15.85 -19.08 -12.93
CA VAL A 150 -14.62 -18.46 -13.43
C VAL A 150 -14.97 -17.46 -14.53
N GLU A 151 -14.67 -16.19 -14.28
CA GLU A 151 -14.90 -15.07 -15.20
C GLU A 151 -13.69 -14.85 -16.11
N THR A 152 -12.49 -14.90 -15.53
CA THR A 152 -11.25 -14.72 -16.26
C THR A 152 -10.15 -15.53 -15.59
N GLN A 153 -9.26 -16.09 -16.40
CA GLN A 153 -8.06 -16.75 -15.90
C GLN A 153 -6.87 -16.12 -16.60
N SER A 154 -6.05 -15.41 -15.84
CA SER A 154 -4.83 -14.85 -16.38
C SER A 154 -3.85 -15.96 -16.76
N ARG A 155 -3.06 -15.69 -17.80
CA ARG A 155 -1.94 -16.52 -18.24
C ARG A 155 -0.61 -15.78 -18.07
N ASP A 156 -0.61 -14.66 -17.36
CA ASP A 156 0.60 -13.95 -16.97
C ASP A 156 1.32 -14.66 -15.83
N ALA A 157 2.43 -14.08 -15.39
CA ALA A 157 3.27 -14.63 -14.34
C ALA A 157 2.59 -14.70 -12.96
N GLU A 158 1.50 -13.95 -12.74
CA GLU A 158 0.82 -13.90 -11.45
C GLU A 158 -0.22 -15.01 -11.29
N LEU A 159 -0.71 -15.59 -12.39
CA LEU A 159 -1.67 -16.72 -12.40
C LEU A 159 -2.99 -16.41 -11.65
N VAL A 160 -3.46 -15.16 -11.74
CA VAL A 160 -4.72 -14.73 -11.09
C VAL A 160 -5.93 -15.27 -11.84
N THR A 161 -6.83 -15.93 -11.11
CA THR A 161 -8.17 -16.32 -11.56
C THR A 161 -9.20 -15.38 -10.94
N VAL A 162 -10.01 -14.73 -11.75
CA VAL A 162 -11.10 -13.86 -11.31
C VAL A 162 -12.39 -14.67 -11.35
N LEU A 163 -13.08 -14.71 -10.21
CA LEU A 163 -14.32 -15.44 -9.99
C LEU A 163 -15.48 -14.46 -9.83
N SER A 164 -16.70 -14.91 -10.11
CA SER A 164 -17.92 -14.15 -9.80
C SER A 164 -18.11 -13.97 -8.29
N GLU A 165 -19.00 -13.04 -7.93
CA GLU A 165 -19.25 -12.57 -6.57
C GLU A 165 -19.90 -13.62 -5.66
N GLY A 166 -20.60 -14.61 -6.22
CA GLY A 166 -21.27 -15.69 -5.49
C GLY A 166 -22.38 -15.25 -4.53
N GLY A 167 -22.82 -13.99 -4.61
CA GLY A 167 -23.71 -13.35 -3.64
C GLY A 167 -23.12 -13.12 -2.25
N ILE A 168 -21.80 -13.34 -2.09
CA ILE A 168 -21.07 -13.14 -0.82
C ILE A 168 -20.13 -11.92 -0.87
N SER A 169 -19.86 -11.39 -2.07
CA SER A 169 -18.92 -10.31 -2.29
C SER A 169 -19.54 -9.15 -3.07
N ARG A 170 -19.13 -7.90 -2.77
CA ARG A 170 -19.50 -6.69 -3.53
C ARG A 170 -18.69 -6.54 -4.81
N ARG A 171 -17.63 -7.32 -4.98
CA ARG A 171 -16.71 -7.28 -6.11
C ARG A 171 -16.34 -8.70 -6.53
N LYS A 172 -16.04 -8.90 -7.82
CA LYS A 172 -15.43 -10.13 -8.33
C LYS A 172 -14.26 -10.55 -7.44
N ILE A 173 -14.15 -11.86 -7.21
CA ILE A 173 -13.23 -12.43 -6.22
C ILE A 173 -11.95 -12.83 -6.97
N PRO A 174 -10.81 -12.13 -6.76
CA PRO A 174 -9.53 -12.59 -7.27
C PRO A 174 -9.04 -13.77 -6.42
N ALA A 175 -8.53 -14.79 -7.09
CA ALA A 175 -7.89 -15.95 -6.48
C ALA A 175 -6.56 -16.23 -7.20
N GLN A 176 -5.47 -16.16 -6.46
CA GLN A 176 -4.11 -16.39 -6.96
C GLN A 176 -3.52 -17.63 -6.28
N LEU A 177 -2.92 -18.52 -7.05
CA LEU A 177 -2.16 -19.63 -6.46
C LEU A 177 -0.80 -19.11 -6.00
N VAL A 178 -0.48 -19.29 -4.72
CA VAL A 178 0.78 -18.81 -4.10
C VAL A 178 1.38 -19.86 -3.18
N TRP A 179 2.67 -19.76 -2.88
CA TRP A 179 3.27 -20.45 -1.74
C TRP A 179 2.99 -19.67 -0.45
N SER A 180 2.32 -20.30 0.51
CA SER A 180 2.11 -19.76 1.85
C SER A 180 3.02 -20.46 2.86
N ILE A 181 3.59 -19.69 3.78
CA ILE A 181 4.56 -20.18 4.76
C ILE A 181 3.92 -20.22 6.15
N GLY A 182 3.59 -21.43 6.60
CA GLY A 182 3.23 -21.72 7.98
C GLY A 182 4.35 -22.47 8.70
N LYS A 183 4.03 -23.65 9.26
CA LYS A 183 5.05 -24.60 9.74
C LYS A 183 5.83 -25.24 8.58
N THR A 184 5.18 -25.39 7.44
CA THR A 184 5.71 -25.85 6.16
C THR A 184 5.28 -24.87 5.07
N ALA A 185 5.94 -24.92 3.92
CA ALA A 185 5.51 -24.19 2.73
C ALA A 185 4.45 -25.02 2.00
N ASN A 186 3.23 -24.51 1.87
CA ASN A 186 2.14 -25.18 1.16
C ASN A 186 1.63 -24.27 0.04
N LEU A 187 1.14 -24.86 -1.04
CA LEU A 187 0.35 -24.12 -2.02
C LEU A 187 -0.99 -23.69 -1.39
N ALA A 188 -1.37 -22.44 -1.64
CA ALA A 188 -2.59 -21.85 -1.13
C ALA A 188 -3.23 -20.92 -2.17
N TRP A 189 -4.56 -20.83 -2.13
CA TRP A 189 -5.31 -19.79 -2.81
C TRP A 189 -5.30 -18.52 -1.97
N ASN A 190 -4.60 -17.49 -2.46
CA ASN A 190 -4.65 -16.13 -1.95
C ASN A 190 -5.84 -15.40 -2.59
N MET A 191 -6.80 -14.97 -1.78
CA MET A 191 -8.04 -14.37 -2.26
C MET A 191 -8.53 -13.23 -1.37
N SER A 192 -9.41 -12.42 -1.93
CA SER A 192 -10.10 -11.37 -1.15
C SER A 192 -11.61 -11.41 -1.36
N ILE A 193 -12.36 -11.32 -0.27
CA ILE A 193 -13.84 -11.32 -0.27
C ILE A 193 -14.29 -10.05 0.45
N TYR A 194 -14.98 -9.15 -0.25
CA TYR A 194 -15.54 -7.93 0.34
C TYR A 194 -17.03 -8.12 0.59
N GLU A 195 -17.43 -8.40 1.82
CA GLU A 195 -18.79 -8.83 2.16
C GLU A 195 -19.86 -7.86 1.67
N THR A 196 -21.04 -8.40 1.29
CA THR A 196 -22.16 -7.61 0.75
C THR A 196 -22.61 -6.48 1.69
N GLU A 197 -22.58 -6.73 3.00
CA GLU A 197 -22.93 -5.74 4.03
C GLU A 197 -21.79 -4.72 4.28
N SER A 198 -20.62 -4.91 3.69
CA SER A 198 -19.42 -4.06 3.82
C SER A 198 -18.81 -4.02 5.22
N ASP A 199 -19.26 -4.87 6.13
CA ASP A 199 -18.70 -4.97 7.48
C ASP A 199 -17.26 -5.49 7.47
N HIS A 200 -16.92 -6.35 6.50
CA HIS A 200 -15.60 -6.96 6.42
C HIS A 200 -15.07 -7.01 4.99
N TRP A 201 -13.75 -6.80 4.84
CA TRP A 201 -13.03 -7.08 3.61
C TRP A 201 -11.89 -8.03 3.93
N TRP A 202 -12.15 -9.31 3.73
CA TRP A 202 -11.21 -10.36 4.08
C TRP A 202 -10.14 -10.53 3.03
N SER A 203 -8.89 -10.70 3.48
CA SER A 203 -7.80 -11.30 2.75
C SER A 203 -7.50 -12.66 3.36
N LEU A 204 -7.61 -13.74 2.58
CA LEU A 204 -7.50 -15.11 3.05
C LEU A 204 -6.44 -15.90 2.28
N ARG A 205 -5.78 -16.84 2.95
CA ARG A 205 -5.01 -17.93 2.33
C ARG A 205 -5.68 -19.25 2.66
N VAL A 206 -6.17 -19.93 1.65
CA VAL A 206 -6.83 -21.24 1.76
C VAL A 206 -5.88 -22.31 1.22
N ASP A 207 -5.55 -23.32 2.02
CA ASP A 207 -4.69 -24.43 1.60
C ASP A 207 -5.26 -25.11 0.34
N ALA A 208 -4.45 -25.16 -0.72
CA ALA A 208 -4.89 -25.57 -2.04
C ALA A 208 -5.03 -27.09 -2.18
N ALA A 209 -4.71 -27.88 -1.14
CA ALA A 209 -4.98 -29.31 -1.11
C ALA A 209 -6.22 -29.63 -0.25
N THR A 210 -6.39 -28.95 0.88
CA THR A 210 -7.38 -29.32 1.90
C THR A 210 -8.59 -28.39 2.00
N GLY A 211 -8.48 -27.15 1.53
CA GLY A 211 -9.49 -26.12 1.76
C GLY A 211 -9.44 -25.50 3.16
N GLU A 212 -8.46 -25.84 4.00
CA GLU A 212 -8.30 -25.23 5.32
C GLU A 212 -7.83 -23.77 5.19
N VAL A 213 -8.42 -22.84 5.96
CA VAL A 213 -7.96 -21.46 6.01
C VAL A 213 -6.67 -21.38 6.85
N ILE A 214 -5.54 -21.13 6.18
CA ILE A 214 -4.22 -20.99 6.80
C ILE A 214 -4.09 -19.64 7.49
N GLU A 215 -4.55 -18.58 6.83
CA GLU A 215 -4.42 -17.21 7.30
C GLU A 215 -5.65 -16.40 6.90
N LYS A 216 -6.07 -15.48 7.78
CA LYS A 216 -7.16 -14.53 7.54
C LYS A 216 -6.80 -13.17 8.14
N ASN A 217 -7.02 -12.11 7.37
CA ASN A 217 -6.91 -10.73 7.83
C ASN A 217 -8.11 -9.91 7.36
N ASP A 218 -8.61 -9.01 8.21
CA ASP A 218 -9.63 -8.04 7.83
C ASP A 218 -8.98 -6.72 7.40
N TRP A 219 -9.42 -6.18 6.27
CA TRP A 219 -9.01 -4.86 5.77
C TRP A 219 -10.02 -3.77 6.12
N VAL A 220 -11.19 -4.10 6.68
CA VAL A 220 -12.09 -3.10 7.27
C VAL A 220 -11.63 -2.79 8.70
N VAL A 221 -11.40 -1.50 8.95
CA VAL A 221 -11.14 -0.99 10.29
C VAL A 221 -12.45 -0.48 10.87
N HIS A 222 -12.79 -0.95 12.08
CA HIS A 222 -13.95 -0.45 12.81
C HIS A 222 -13.51 0.55 13.87
N ASP A 223 -13.95 1.78 13.73
CA ASP A 223 -13.84 2.76 14.80
C ASP A 223 -15.08 2.73 15.68
N ARG A 224 -14.87 2.51 16.99
CA ARG A 224 -15.90 2.68 18.00
C ARG A 224 -15.60 3.95 18.77
N PHE A 225 -16.33 5.01 18.44
CA PHE A 225 -16.31 6.23 19.26
C PHE A 225 -17.11 5.96 20.53
N ASP A 226 -16.42 5.64 21.63
CA ASP A 226 -17.04 5.47 22.93
C ASP A 226 -17.79 6.76 23.32
N ARG A 227 -19.10 6.63 23.58
CA ARG A 227 -19.93 7.74 24.11
C ARG A 227 -19.66 8.04 25.59
N SER A 228 -18.57 7.54 26.14
CA SER A 228 -18.27 7.60 27.57
C SER A 228 -17.52 8.90 27.89
N GLY A 229 -18.25 10.01 28.03
CA GLY A 229 -17.68 11.21 28.65
C GLY A 229 -18.30 12.56 28.31
N HIS A 230 -19.06 12.67 27.24
CA HIS A 230 -19.79 13.90 26.91
C HIS A 230 -21.29 13.66 27.01
N GLY A 231 -21.98 14.52 27.76
CA GLY A 231 -23.35 14.35 28.24
C GLY A 231 -24.35 13.93 27.16
N GLY A 232 -25.39 13.23 27.62
CA GLY A 232 -26.38 12.51 26.81
C GLY A 232 -26.77 13.19 25.51
N GLY A 233 -26.83 12.38 24.45
CA GLY A 233 -27.34 12.80 23.15
C GLY A 233 -28.69 13.47 23.31
N VAL A 234 -28.68 14.79 23.16
CA VAL A 234 -29.91 15.55 22.91
C VAL A 234 -30.29 15.18 21.49
N GLU A 235 -31.44 14.53 21.32
CA GLU A 235 -32.09 14.40 20.02
C GLU A 235 -32.20 15.80 19.44
N LEU A 236 -31.38 16.09 18.42
CA LEU A 236 -31.37 17.39 17.76
C LEU A 236 -32.74 17.54 17.10
N ALA A 237 -33.59 18.37 17.70
CA ALA A 237 -34.80 18.84 17.05
C ALA A 237 -34.39 19.37 15.65
N PRO A 238 -35.17 19.05 14.59
CA PRO A 238 -34.88 19.57 13.26
C PRO A 238 -34.71 21.09 13.38
N SER A 239 -33.59 21.60 12.88
CA SER A 239 -33.23 23.02 12.93
C SER A 239 -34.41 23.84 12.45
N ALA A 240 -35.18 24.42 13.37
CA ALA A 240 -36.30 25.26 13.04
C ALA A 240 -35.72 26.48 12.33
N GLY A 241 -35.91 26.53 11.00
CA GLY A 241 -35.58 27.61 10.08
C GLY A 241 -34.56 28.61 10.59
N LEU A 242 -33.26 28.32 10.41
CA LEU A 242 -32.26 29.38 10.41
C LEU A 242 -32.64 30.33 9.29
N ALA A 243 -33.21 31.48 9.63
CA ALA A 243 -33.43 32.55 8.69
C ALA A 243 -32.04 32.91 8.13
N LYS A 244 -31.84 32.68 6.82
CA LYS A 244 -30.71 33.24 6.07
C LYS A 244 -30.85 34.76 6.10
N THR A 245 -30.39 35.38 7.18
CA THR A 245 -30.19 36.82 7.19
C THR A 245 -28.94 37.06 6.36
N ALA A 246 -29.12 37.55 5.14
CA ALA A 246 -28.01 37.95 4.30
C ALA A 246 -27.23 39.04 5.04
N VAL A 247 -26.01 38.74 5.45
CA VAL A 247 -25.12 39.74 6.03
C VAL A 247 -24.57 40.55 4.86
N SER A 248 -24.95 41.82 4.77
CA SER A 248 -24.49 42.71 3.70
C SER A 248 -23.10 43.24 4.03
N GLY A 249 -22.15 43.12 3.10
CA GLY A 249 -20.82 43.71 3.23
C GLY A 249 -19.65 42.78 2.88
N PHE A 250 -19.91 41.48 2.73
CA PHE A 250 -18.89 40.47 2.46
C PHE A 250 -19.02 39.89 1.06
N THR A 251 -17.90 39.47 0.47
CA THR A 251 -17.90 38.69 -0.78
C THR A 251 -18.25 37.23 -0.52
N SER A 252 -17.80 36.68 0.61
CA SER A 252 -18.27 35.39 1.15
C SER A 252 -18.18 35.38 2.68
N ALA A 253 -19.05 34.60 3.34
CA ALA A 253 -19.03 34.45 4.80
C ALA A 253 -19.55 33.07 5.21
N TYR A 254 -18.86 32.42 6.15
CA TYR A 254 -19.14 31.04 6.56
C TYR A 254 -19.22 30.91 8.08
N LEU A 255 -20.15 30.09 8.55
CA LEU A 255 -20.14 29.64 9.94
C LEU A 255 -19.24 28.40 10.04
N VAL A 256 -18.06 28.55 10.63
CA VAL A 256 -17.01 27.53 10.72
C VAL A 256 -16.77 27.07 12.16
N TYR A 257 -16.39 25.82 12.36
CA TYR A 257 -15.82 25.41 13.65
C TYR A 257 -14.33 25.80 13.67
N PRO A 258 -13.88 26.60 14.64
CA PRO A 258 -12.49 27.04 14.69
C PRO A 258 -11.57 25.89 15.10
N TRP A 259 -10.34 25.90 14.62
CA TRP A 259 -9.29 25.02 15.13
C TRP A 259 -9.17 25.19 16.67
N PRO A 260 -9.03 24.10 17.46
CA PRO A 260 -8.74 22.72 17.06
C PRO A 260 -9.97 21.82 16.86
N ASP A 261 -11.17 22.37 16.81
CA ASP A 261 -12.40 21.57 16.73
C ASP A 261 -12.54 20.95 15.34
N GLU A 262 -12.28 19.65 15.23
CA GLU A 262 -12.27 18.91 13.96
C GLU A 262 -13.67 18.61 13.41
N SER A 263 -14.69 18.56 14.28
CA SER A 263 -16.04 18.22 13.88
C SER A 263 -17.10 18.87 14.79
N PRO A 264 -18.38 18.93 14.37
CA PRO A 264 -19.48 19.39 15.22
C PRO A 264 -19.60 18.63 16.56
N HIS A 265 -19.06 17.41 16.65
CA HIS A 265 -19.07 16.61 17.86
C HIS A 265 -17.95 16.95 18.85
N HIS A 266 -16.95 17.73 18.40
CA HIS A 266 -15.79 18.12 19.21
C HIS A 266 -15.92 19.53 19.82
N THR A 267 -17.06 20.20 19.64
CA THR A 267 -17.24 21.60 20.03
C THR A 267 -17.94 21.71 21.38
N THR A 268 -17.66 22.77 22.14
CA THR A 268 -18.41 23.11 23.36
C THR A 268 -18.88 24.56 23.31
N PRO A 269 -20.20 24.85 23.34
CA PRO A 269 -21.31 23.90 23.46
C PRO A 269 -21.51 23.04 22.20
N ALA A 270 -22.07 21.85 22.37
CA ALA A 270 -22.43 20.98 21.26
C ALA A 270 -23.61 21.59 20.47
N PRO A 271 -23.72 21.31 19.15
CA PRO A 271 -24.88 21.69 18.36
C PRO A 271 -26.21 21.26 19.01
N PRO A 272 -27.31 22.02 18.83
CA PRO A 272 -27.49 23.12 17.88
C PRO A 272 -27.16 24.51 18.47
N ALA A 273 -26.56 24.59 19.67
CA ALA A 273 -25.91 25.82 20.09
C ALA A 273 -24.81 26.10 19.08
N ASP A 274 -24.84 27.25 18.43
CA ASP A 274 -24.13 27.53 17.19
C ASP A 274 -22.65 27.80 17.41
N GLY A 275 -21.92 26.93 18.12
CA GLY A 275 -20.48 27.00 18.44
C GLY A 275 -19.51 27.16 17.25
N ARG A 276 -20.05 27.42 16.07
CA ARG A 276 -19.39 27.97 14.89
C ARG A 276 -19.19 29.48 15.04
N LEU A 277 -18.08 29.98 14.53
CA LEU A 277 -17.81 31.40 14.41
C LEU A 277 -18.05 31.85 12.96
N LEU A 278 -18.47 33.11 12.79
CA LEU A 278 -18.54 33.71 11.46
C LEU A 278 -17.11 34.04 11.01
N GLU A 279 -16.68 33.41 9.92
CA GLU A 279 -15.45 33.73 9.22
C GLU A 279 -15.78 34.48 7.93
N GLU A 280 -15.16 35.64 7.76
CA GLU A 280 -15.42 36.58 6.66
C GLU A 280 -14.27 36.53 5.65
N ASP A 281 -14.62 36.35 4.37
CA ASP A 281 -13.68 36.27 3.23
C ASP A 281 -12.40 35.43 3.48
N PRO A 282 -12.51 34.18 4.02
CA PRO A 282 -11.35 33.32 4.34
C PRO A 282 -10.46 32.99 3.13
N GLU A 283 -11.01 33.08 1.93
CA GLU A 283 -10.31 32.87 0.67
C GLU A 283 -9.19 33.89 0.41
N ASN A 284 -9.23 35.08 1.01
CA ASN A 284 -8.33 36.20 0.66
C ASN A 284 -6.84 35.85 0.75
N PHE A 285 -6.47 34.88 1.60
CA PHE A 285 -5.09 34.41 1.77
C PHE A 285 -4.85 33.01 1.18
N ALA A 286 -5.88 32.36 0.66
CA ALA A 286 -5.84 30.94 0.28
C ALA A 286 -6.25 30.66 -1.18
N SER A 287 -7.08 31.50 -1.81
CA SER A 287 -7.57 31.31 -3.18
C SER A 287 -7.65 32.62 -3.96
N PRO A 288 -6.89 32.78 -5.06
CA PRO A 288 -6.93 33.98 -5.91
C PRO A 288 -8.29 34.28 -6.55
N TYR A 289 -9.14 33.27 -6.75
CA TYR A 289 -10.48 33.40 -7.36
C TYR A 289 -11.59 33.11 -6.35
N GLY A 290 -11.28 32.98 -5.05
CA GLY A 290 -12.26 32.57 -4.05
C GLY A 290 -12.64 31.10 -4.10
N TRP A 291 -13.68 30.73 -3.33
CA TRP A 291 -14.14 29.35 -3.18
C TRP A 291 -15.47 29.05 -3.90
N HIS A 292 -15.83 29.93 -4.83
CA HIS A 292 -17.07 29.87 -5.63
C HIS A 292 -16.86 30.20 -7.13
N ASP A 293 -15.64 30.60 -7.50
CA ASP A 293 -15.26 30.93 -8.88
C ASP A 293 -14.06 30.08 -9.28
N THR A 294 -14.19 29.44 -10.43
CA THR A 294 -13.18 28.57 -11.06
C THR A 294 -12.54 29.22 -12.29
N SER A 295 -13.17 30.23 -12.86
CA SER A 295 -12.80 30.85 -14.14
C SER A 295 -11.98 32.13 -14.00
N GLY A 296 -11.98 32.75 -12.81
CA GLY A 296 -11.35 34.04 -12.53
C GLY A 296 -12.06 35.23 -13.17
N SER A 297 -13.26 35.01 -13.72
CA SER A 297 -14.12 36.08 -14.26
C SER A 297 -14.99 36.64 -13.13
N PRO A 298 -15.28 37.95 -13.10
CA PRO A 298 -16.09 38.52 -12.03
C PRO A 298 -17.46 37.83 -11.88
N GLY A 299 -17.64 37.09 -10.80
CA GLY A 299 -18.90 36.43 -10.43
C GLY A 299 -18.69 35.00 -9.95
N ALA A 300 -19.55 34.52 -9.05
CA ALA A 300 -19.54 33.13 -8.62
C ALA A 300 -20.23 32.24 -9.65
N GLU A 301 -19.58 31.16 -10.10
CA GLU A 301 -20.26 30.10 -10.85
C GLU A 301 -21.02 29.13 -9.93
N TYR A 302 -20.55 28.98 -8.69
CA TYR A 302 -21.09 28.02 -7.72
C TYR A 302 -21.64 28.71 -6.47
N THR A 303 -22.66 28.08 -5.87
CA THR A 303 -23.21 28.48 -4.55
C THR A 303 -22.79 27.54 -3.42
N THR A 304 -21.98 26.55 -3.75
CA THR A 304 -21.32 25.58 -2.88
C THR A 304 -19.83 25.91 -2.82
N THR A 305 -19.10 25.39 -1.82
CA THR A 305 -17.65 25.59 -1.63
C THR A 305 -16.81 24.85 -2.67
N GLN A 306 -17.04 25.16 -3.94
CA GLN A 306 -16.31 24.68 -5.10
C GLN A 306 -15.62 25.88 -5.77
N GLY A 307 -14.29 25.88 -5.76
CA GLY A 307 -13.46 26.91 -6.37
C GLY A 307 -12.34 26.31 -7.23
N ASN A 308 -11.49 27.17 -7.78
CA ASN A 308 -10.37 26.79 -8.65
C ASN A 308 -9.34 25.83 -8.03
N ASN A 309 -9.31 25.70 -6.70
CA ASN A 309 -8.34 24.86 -5.97
C ASN A 309 -8.96 23.59 -5.35
N VAL A 310 -10.26 23.59 -5.02
CA VAL A 310 -10.89 22.50 -4.27
C VAL A 310 -12.41 22.45 -4.49
N ASP A 311 -12.97 21.24 -4.53
CA ASP A 311 -14.40 20.97 -4.32
C ASP A 311 -14.56 20.31 -2.96
N ALA A 312 -14.89 21.10 -1.93
CA ALA A 312 -14.92 20.63 -0.55
C ALA A 312 -16.10 19.71 -0.23
N GLN A 313 -17.04 19.51 -1.17
CA GLN A 313 -18.17 18.61 -0.99
C GLN A 313 -17.90 17.21 -1.58
N LYS A 314 -16.95 17.08 -2.50
CA LYS A 314 -16.74 15.85 -3.27
C LYS A 314 -15.81 14.82 -2.62
N SER A 315 -15.43 15.00 -1.35
CA SER A 315 -14.59 14.04 -0.62
C SER A 315 -15.35 12.88 0.03
N GLY A 316 -16.66 12.74 -0.22
CA GLY A 316 -17.46 11.61 0.23
C GLY A 316 -17.87 10.73 -0.96
N ALA A 317 -17.15 9.61 -1.14
CA ALA A 317 -17.51 8.51 -2.02
C ALA A 317 -17.65 8.82 -3.52
N GLU A 318 -16.53 9.12 -4.20
CA GLU A 318 -16.22 8.74 -5.61
C GLU A 318 -15.03 9.58 -6.09
N ALA A 319 -13.84 9.25 -5.59
CA ALA A 319 -12.60 9.55 -6.28
C ALA A 319 -11.83 8.24 -6.32
N ASP A 320 -12.06 7.51 -7.41
CA ASP A 320 -11.20 6.44 -7.88
C ASP A 320 -9.81 7.07 -8.11
N CYS A 321 -8.88 6.86 -7.18
CA CYS A 321 -7.48 7.17 -7.39
C CYS A 321 -6.92 6.08 -8.31
N GLY A 322 -7.22 6.20 -9.60
CA GLY A 322 -6.85 5.23 -10.62
C GLY A 322 -6.68 5.88 -12.00
N ALA A 323 -5.53 6.51 -12.21
CA ALA A 323 -4.77 6.54 -13.47
C ALA A 323 -3.39 7.16 -13.21
#